data_AF-A0AAV2SL99-F1
#
_entry.id   AF-A0AAV2SL99-F1
#
_cell.length_a   1.000
_cell.length_b   1.000
_cell.length_c   1.000
_cell.angle_alpha   90.00
_cell.angle_beta   90.00
_cell.angle_gamma   90.00
#
_symmetry.space_group_name_H-M   'P 1'
#
loop_
_entity.id
_entity.type
_entity.pdbx_description
1 polymer ?
#
loop_
_entity_poly.entity_id
_entity_poly.type
_entity_poly.pdbx_seq_one_letter_code
_entity_poly.pdbx_strand_id
1 'polypeptide(L)'
;MHWWQHLSYPNDFEIRPILNAEQLLSCPRGNAREHKICFLKPHLTATAQIGFTDRSRQNSGSKLYQIHPTDIKTHEEYVETTLENDIALIYLPEEVPLSEQIQTICLATDDLIPFGETAIAAGWGLRSSSENKGAIILQDVVLDVLTDGASNCRNSQHFICTFTTGKDTCAGDSGGPLMVQHGNRWYQIGIISSGPIDCGINNTPGTYTRVPKHLTWIARNTRF
;
A
#
# COMPACT_ATOMS: atom_id res chain seq x y z
N MET A 1 -29.24 -23.07 8.95
CA MET A 1 -29.17 -23.43 7.51
C MET A 1 -27.73 -23.28 7.09
N HIS A 2 -27.04 -24.40 6.97
CA HIS A 2 -25.61 -24.53 6.70
C HIS A 2 -25.41 -24.97 5.24
N TRP A 3 -24.63 -24.20 4.49
CA TRP A 3 -23.81 -24.56 3.31
C TRP A 3 -22.77 -23.42 3.26
N TRP A 4 -21.45 -23.62 3.36
CA TRP A 4 -20.60 -24.46 2.51
C TRP A 4 -19.39 -25.04 3.24
N GLN A 5 -18.86 -26.08 2.59
CA GLN A 5 -17.88 -27.06 3.02
C GLN A 5 -16.44 -26.52 3.14
N HIS A 6 -15.72 -27.16 4.05
CA HIS A 6 -14.26 -27.26 4.08
C HIS A 6 -13.70 -27.72 2.72
N LEU A 7 -12.71 -26.99 2.21
CA LEU A 7 -11.61 -27.54 1.43
C LEU A 7 -10.33 -27.13 2.17
N SER A 8 -9.71 -28.09 2.85
CA SER A 8 -8.34 -27.97 3.34
C SER A 8 -7.42 -28.38 2.19
N TYR A 9 -6.56 -27.46 1.74
CA TYR A 9 -5.43 -27.77 0.89
C TYR A 9 -4.14 -27.65 1.72
N PRO A 10 -3.20 -28.61 1.61
CA PRO A 10 -1.86 -28.40 2.13
C PRO A 10 -1.16 -27.41 1.20
N ASN A 11 -0.64 -26.32 1.78
CA ASN A 11 0.05 -25.20 1.14
C ASN A 11 -0.84 -24.01 0.72
N ASP A 12 -1.57 -23.42 1.67
CA ASP A 12 -2.01 -22.03 1.53
C ASP A 12 -0.79 -21.11 1.78
N PHE A 13 -0.10 -20.78 0.69
CA PHE A 13 0.91 -19.72 0.69
C PHE A 13 0.19 -18.37 0.74
N GLU A 14 -0.04 -17.88 1.96
CA GLU A 14 -0.42 -16.48 2.18
C GLU A 14 0.83 -15.62 1.93
N ILE A 15 1.07 -15.26 0.67
CA ILE A 15 2.16 -14.37 0.29
C ILE A 15 1.79 -12.98 0.76
N ARG A 16 2.41 -12.57 1.86
CA ARG A 16 2.30 -11.22 2.42
C ARG A 16 3.43 -10.38 1.82
N PRO A 17 3.13 -9.29 1.11
CA PRO A 17 4.14 -8.48 0.46
C PRO A 17 5.09 -7.87 1.51
N ILE A 18 6.40 -8.11 1.37
CA ILE A 18 7.40 -7.13 1.78
C ILE A 18 7.27 -5.95 0.82
N LEU A 19 6.51 -4.96 1.27
CA LEU A 19 6.91 -3.57 1.33
C LEU A 19 5.93 -2.90 2.30
N ASN A 20 6.00 -3.31 3.56
CA ASN A 20 5.43 -2.56 4.67
C ASN A 20 6.56 -2.24 5.65
N ALA A 21 7.21 -1.10 5.44
CA ALA A 21 7.72 -0.40 6.60
C ALA A 21 6.48 -0.07 7.45
N GLU A 22 6.27 -0.76 8.57
CA GLU A 22 5.20 -0.35 9.47
C GLU A 22 5.34 1.14 9.81
N GLN A 23 4.17 1.76 9.92
CA GLN A 23 3.91 3.17 10.05
C GLN A 23 4.55 3.74 11.32
N LEU A 24 5.38 4.77 11.15
CA LEU A 24 5.43 5.87 12.11
C LEU A 24 5.30 7.20 11.37
N LEU A 25 4.09 7.45 10.88
CA LEU A 25 3.63 8.79 10.59
C LEU A 25 2.39 9.07 11.41
N SER A 26 2.63 9.38 12.68
CA SER A 26 1.65 10.10 13.48
C SER A 26 1.48 11.47 12.84
N CYS A 27 0.42 11.66 12.07
CA CYS A 27 0.02 13.00 11.70
C CYS A 27 -0.67 13.61 12.94
N PRO A 28 -0.14 14.69 13.56
CA PRO A 28 -0.81 15.31 14.69
C PRO A 28 -2.20 15.78 14.26
N ARG A 29 -3.18 15.64 15.15
CA ARG A 29 -4.55 16.15 14.99
C ARG A 29 -4.50 17.67 14.77
N GLY A 30 -4.79 18.08 13.54
CA GLY A 30 -5.06 19.46 13.13
C GLY A 30 -6.29 19.42 12.21
N ASN A 31 -7.17 20.41 12.36
CA ASN A 31 -8.52 20.41 11.80
C ASN A 31 -8.56 20.27 10.26
N ALA A 32 -9.62 19.59 9.81
CA ALA A 32 -10.10 19.34 8.46
C ALA A 32 -9.49 20.16 7.29
N ARG A 33 -9.18 19.41 6.22
CA ARG A 33 -8.67 19.79 4.87
C ARG A 33 -7.16 19.75 4.71
N GLU A 34 -6.56 18.57 4.82
CA GLU A 34 -5.14 18.39 4.48
C GLU A 34 -4.94 17.10 3.67
N HIS A 35 -4.41 17.27 2.46
CA HIS A 35 -3.80 16.20 1.66
C HIS A 35 -2.55 15.76 2.41
N LYS A 36 -2.64 14.65 3.15
CA LYS A 36 -1.53 14.14 3.94
C LYS A 36 -0.81 13.08 3.13
N ILE A 37 0.13 13.54 2.32
CA ILE A 37 1.26 12.69 1.99
C ILE A 37 2.10 12.55 3.24
N CYS A 38 2.39 11.29 3.50
CA CYS A 38 3.17 10.80 4.60
C CYS A 38 4.64 11.18 4.39
N PHE A 39 4.96 12.47 4.44
CA PHE A 39 6.32 12.91 4.70
C PHE A 39 6.64 12.58 6.14
N LEU A 40 7.66 11.75 6.34
CA LEU A 40 8.48 11.93 7.53
C LEU A 40 8.91 13.37 7.50
N LYS A 41 8.45 14.14 8.50
CA LYS A 41 9.00 15.47 8.71
C LYS A 41 10.51 15.28 8.61
N PRO A 42 11.24 16.05 7.80
CA PRO A 42 12.63 15.78 7.40
C PRO A 42 13.66 15.64 8.56
N HIS A 43 13.19 15.60 9.81
CA HIS A 43 13.94 15.46 11.04
C HIS A 43 13.44 14.33 11.97
N LEU A 44 12.46 13.51 11.57
CA LEU A 44 11.90 12.46 12.43
C LEU A 44 12.34 11.07 11.99
N THR A 45 12.89 10.30 12.93
CA THR A 45 13.14 8.86 12.81
C THR A 45 11.82 8.10 12.83
N ALA A 46 11.70 7.08 11.98
CA ALA A 46 10.60 6.12 11.97
C ALA A 46 11.07 4.72 12.37
N THR A 47 10.13 3.79 12.54
CA THR A 47 10.43 2.39 12.77
C THR A 47 9.62 1.56 11.79
N ALA A 48 10.30 0.78 10.96
CA ALA A 48 9.70 -0.22 10.09
C ALA A 48 9.64 -1.56 10.83
N GLN A 49 8.44 -2.10 11.04
CA GLN A 49 8.27 -3.47 11.50
C GLN A 49 7.95 -4.37 10.29
N ILE A 50 8.60 -5.53 10.17
CA ILE A 50 8.44 -6.47 9.05
C ILE A 50 8.16 -7.87 9.60
N GLY A 51 7.32 -8.66 8.91
CA GLY A 51 7.08 -10.08 9.22
C GLY A 51 5.98 -10.35 10.24
N PHE A 52 4.99 -9.46 10.37
CA PHE A 52 3.83 -9.65 11.24
C PHE A 52 2.53 -9.20 10.57
N THR A 53 1.43 -9.59 11.21
CA THR A 53 0.06 -9.48 10.71
C THR A 53 -0.87 -8.96 11.80
N ASP A 54 -0.51 -9.22 13.05
CA ASP A 54 -1.21 -8.83 14.27
C ASP A 54 -0.34 -7.84 15.06
N ARG A 55 -0.76 -6.58 15.10
CA ARG A 55 -0.07 -5.49 15.82
C ARG A 55 -0.06 -5.66 17.33
N SER A 56 -0.91 -6.52 17.87
CA SER A 56 -0.90 -6.86 19.31
C SER A 56 0.20 -7.86 19.66
N ARG A 57 0.76 -8.57 18.66
CA ARG A 57 1.76 -9.63 18.85
C ARG A 57 3.14 -9.22 18.35
N GLN A 58 3.72 -8.20 18.99
CA GLN A 58 5.04 -7.65 18.65
C GLN A 58 6.22 -8.66 18.70
N ASN A 59 6.03 -9.90 19.15
CA ASN A 59 7.11 -10.87 19.42
C ASN A 59 7.09 -12.15 18.55
N SER A 60 6.16 -12.31 17.61
CA SER A 60 6.03 -13.54 16.82
C SER A 60 6.79 -13.49 15.48
N GLY A 61 8.11 -13.35 15.53
CA GLY A 61 8.97 -13.44 14.33
C GLY A 61 9.12 -12.14 13.52
N SER A 62 8.58 -11.02 14.01
CA SER A 62 8.82 -9.72 13.39
C SER A 62 10.16 -9.11 13.77
N LYS A 63 10.68 -8.29 12.86
CA LYS A 63 11.89 -7.49 13.08
C LYS A 63 11.54 -6.00 13.00
N LEU A 64 12.17 -5.22 13.87
CA LEU A 64 12.06 -3.76 13.93
C LEU A 64 13.33 -3.14 13.38
N TYR A 65 13.17 -2.20 12.46
CA TYR A 65 14.24 -1.45 11.83
C TYR A 65 14.04 0.03 12.11
N GLN A 66 15.05 0.68 12.69
CA GLN A 66 15.04 2.14 12.81
C GLN A 66 15.34 2.74 11.42
N ILE A 67 14.49 3.65 10.99
CA ILE A 67 14.59 4.31 9.69
C ILE A 67 14.88 5.79 9.95
N HIS A 68 16.07 6.23 9.59
CA HIS A 68 16.44 7.64 9.65
C HIS A 68 15.96 8.37 8.39
N PRO A 69 15.78 9.71 8.43
CA PRO A 69 15.45 10.48 7.23
C PRO A 69 16.43 10.27 6.06
N THR A 70 17.70 9.97 6.36
CA THR A 70 18.75 9.67 5.37
C THR A 70 18.55 8.34 4.66
N ASP A 71 17.76 7.45 5.24
CA ASP A 71 17.47 6.11 4.71
C ASP A 71 16.28 6.14 3.74
N ILE A 72 15.76 7.34 3.42
CA ILE A 72 14.57 7.51 2.61
C ILE A 72 14.91 8.32 1.38
N LYS A 73 14.57 7.74 0.23
CA LYS A 73 14.70 8.38 -1.07
C LYS A 73 13.32 8.63 -1.64
N THR A 74 12.85 9.86 -1.52
CA THR A 74 11.65 10.33 -2.22
C THR A 74 11.97 10.56 -3.69
N HIS A 75 10.98 10.37 -4.57
CA HIS A 75 11.14 10.72 -5.99
C HIS A 75 11.49 12.20 -6.14
N GLU A 76 12.50 12.52 -6.94
CA GLU A 76 13.03 13.89 -7.08
C GLU A 76 12.02 14.84 -7.73
N GLU A 77 11.16 14.30 -8.57
CA GLU A 77 10.10 15.05 -9.28
C GLU A 77 8.73 14.93 -8.61
N TYR A 78 8.68 14.59 -7.31
CA TYR A 78 7.41 14.57 -6.58
C TYR A 78 6.78 15.97 -6.51
N VAL A 79 5.47 16.06 -6.77
CA VAL A 79 4.72 17.32 -6.78
C VAL A 79 3.59 17.28 -5.76
N GLU A 80 3.70 18.06 -4.69
CA GLU A 80 2.74 18.04 -3.57
C GLU A 80 1.30 18.42 -3.96
N THR A 81 1.12 19.29 -4.94
CA THR A 81 -0.21 19.78 -5.35
C THR A 81 -0.96 18.81 -6.25
N THR A 82 -0.25 18.02 -7.05
CA THR A 82 -0.84 17.03 -7.98
C THR A 82 -0.69 15.60 -7.50
N LEU A 83 0.16 15.38 -6.50
CA LEU A 83 0.61 14.07 -5.99
C LEU A 83 1.35 13.24 -7.05
N GLU A 84 1.77 13.86 -8.15
CA GLU A 84 2.54 13.16 -9.17
C GLU A 84 3.86 12.67 -8.58
N ASN A 85 4.25 11.45 -8.96
CA ASN A 85 5.43 10.75 -8.45
C ASN A 85 5.42 10.57 -6.92
N ASP A 86 4.24 10.32 -6.32
CA ASP A 86 4.09 9.95 -4.91
C ASP A 86 4.62 8.52 -4.66
N ILE A 87 5.94 8.42 -4.59
CA ILE A 87 6.70 7.19 -4.31
C ILE A 87 7.99 7.53 -3.56
N ALA A 88 8.36 6.65 -2.63
CA ALA A 88 9.65 6.69 -1.95
C ALA A 88 10.22 5.28 -1.78
N LEU A 89 11.54 5.17 -1.73
CA LEU A 89 12.25 3.97 -1.30
C LEU A 89 12.74 4.16 0.13
N ILE A 90 12.67 3.09 0.91
CA ILE A 90 13.24 3.01 2.25
C ILE A 90 14.37 2.00 2.21
N TYR A 91 15.60 2.44 2.48
CA TYR A 91 16.75 1.58 2.64
C TYR A 91 16.77 1.04 4.06
N LEU A 92 16.79 -0.27 4.21
CA LEU A 92 16.91 -0.88 5.53
C LEU A 92 18.39 -0.88 5.94
N PRO A 93 18.69 -0.63 7.23
CA PRO A 93 20.08 -0.56 7.71
C PRO A 93 20.80 -1.92 7.66
N GLU A 94 20.05 -3.01 7.53
CA GLU A 94 20.56 -4.37 7.35
C GLU A 94 19.61 -5.18 6.46
N GLU A 95 20.11 -6.28 5.89
CA GLU A 95 19.31 -7.19 5.08
C GLU A 95 18.22 -7.89 5.90
N VAL A 96 17.05 -8.06 5.28
CA VAL A 96 15.94 -8.82 5.86
C VAL A 96 16.03 -10.26 5.37
N PRO A 97 16.29 -11.25 6.24
CA PRO A 97 16.28 -12.65 5.83
C PRO A 97 14.85 -13.05 5.44
N LEU A 98 14.70 -13.58 4.23
CA LEU A 98 13.42 -14.11 3.76
C LEU A 98 13.00 -15.35 4.57
N SER A 99 11.70 -15.47 4.81
CA SER A 99 11.08 -16.58 5.54
C SER A 99 9.68 -16.83 5.01
N GLU A 100 8.98 -17.85 5.51
CA GLU A 100 7.58 -18.06 5.13
C GLU A 100 6.69 -16.83 5.41
N GLN A 101 7.00 -16.04 6.45
CA GLN A 101 6.28 -14.80 6.76
C GLN A 101 6.82 -13.55 6.04
N ILE A 102 8.02 -13.63 5.46
CA ILE A 102 8.76 -12.50 4.91
C ILE A 102 9.16 -12.84 3.47
N GLN A 103 8.38 -12.37 2.50
CA GLN A 103 8.60 -12.59 1.07
C GLN A 103 8.54 -11.29 0.26
N THR A 104 9.40 -11.14 -0.75
CA THR A 104 9.35 -9.98 -1.65
C THR A 104 8.16 -10.06 -2.60
N ILE A 105 7.57 -8.91 -2.94
CA ILE A 105 6.60 -8.81 -4.03
C ILE A 105 7.29 -8.55 -5.38
N CYS A 106 6.73 -9.04 -6.48
CA CYS A 106 7.21 -8.69 -7.81
C CYS A 106 6.73 -7.28 -8.19
N LEU A 107 7.53 -6.53 -8.95
CA LEU A 107 7.06 -5.27 -9.52
C LEU A 107 6.34 -5.54 -10.84
N ALA A 108 5.13 -4.99 -11.01
CA ALA A 108 4.36 -5.15 -12.23
C ALA A 108 4.91 -4.27 -13.36
N THR A 109 4.73 -4.74 -14.59
CA THR A 109 4.76 -3.93 -15.81
C THR A 109 3.34 -3.49 -16.20
N ASP A 110 3.22 -2.53 -17.12
CA ASP A 110 1.93 -1.91 -17.48
C ASP A 110 0.89 -2.92 -18.00
N ASP A 111 1.33 -4.02 -18.63
CA ASP A 111 0.50 -5.11 -19.15
C ASP A 111 -0.16 -5.98 -18.07
N LEU A 112 0.33 -5.92 -16.83
CA LEU A 112 -0.24 -6.64 -15.70
C LEU A 112 -1.28 -5.83 -14.92
N ILE A 113 -1.55 -4.57 -15.28
CA ILE A 113 -2.59 -3.78 -14.63
C ILE A 113 -3.97 -4.31 -15.08
N PRO A 114 -4.82 -4.80 -14.16
CA PRO A 114 -6.08 -5.44 -14.50
C PRO A 114 -7.20 -4.40 -14.71
N PHE A 115 -7.05 -3.53 -15.71
CA PHE A 115 -8.02 -2.48 -16.01
C PHE A 115 -9.42 -3.05 -16.33
N GLY A 116 -10.44 -2.61 -15.60
CA GLY A 116 -11.81 -3.14 -15.72
C GLY A 116 -12.06 -4.45 -14.94
N GLU A 117 -11.06 -4.95 -14.23
CA GLU A 117 -11.12 -6.12 -13.36
C GLU A 117 -10.80 -5.72 -11.91
N THR A 118 -10.40 -6.68 -11.06
CA THR A 118 -10.18 -6.46 -9.64
C THR A 118 -8.71 -6.55 -9.23
N ALA A 119 -8.34 -5.78 -8.21
CA ALA A 119 -7.06 -5.85 -7.52
C ALA A 119 -7.28 -5.89 -6.00
N ILE A 120 -6.23 -6.22 -5.24
CA ILE A 120 -6.27 -6.29 -3.78
C ILE A 120 -5.39 -5.20 -3.18
N ALA A 121 -5.94 -4.40 -2.27
CA ALA A 121 -5.19 -3.53 -1.39
C ALA A 121 -5.14 -4.13 0.01
N ALA A 122 -4.06 -3.88 0.76
CA ALA A 122 -3.92 -4.39 2.13
C ALA A 122 -3.28 -3.36 3.06
N GLY A 123 -3.70 -3.36 4.32
CA GLY A 123 -3.20 -2.42 5.33
C GLY A 123 -3.83 -2.55 6.72
N TRP A 124 -3.38 -1.69 7.62
CA TRP A 124 -3.86 -1.57 9.00
C TRP A 124 -4.50 -0.20 9.29
N GLY A 125 -4.92 0.51 8.25
CA GLY A 125 -5.67 1.75 8.35
C GLY A 125 -7.03 1.56 9.01
N LEU A 126 -7.80 2.64 9.03
CA LEU A 126 -9.17 2.61 9.55
C LEU A 126 -10.03 1.69 8.68
N ARG A 127 -10.97 0.94 9.28
CA ARG A 127 -11.94 0.16 8.51
C ARG A 127 -13.13 0.99 8.05
N SER A 128 -13.32 2.16 8.66
CA SER A 128 -14.23 3.19 8.19
C SER A 128 -13.80 4.56 8.72
N SER A 129 -14.22 5.64 8.06
CA SER A 129 -13.91 7.01 8.49
C SER A 129 -14.49 7.41 9.85
N SER A 130 -15.38 6.58 10.43
CA SER A 130 -15.91 6.76 11.78
C SER A 130 -15.03 6.17 12.88
N GLU A 131 -14.05 5.32 12.52
CA GLU A 131 -13.12 4.72 13.48
C GLU A 131 -12.01 5.70 13.87
N ASN A 132 -11.52 5.59 15.11
CA ASN A 132 -10.45 6.44 15.64
C ASN A 132 -9.10 5.72 15.78
N LYS A 133 -9.06 4.43 15.42
CA LYS A 133 -7.87 3.57 15.51
C LYS A 133 -7.86 2.64 14.31
N GLY A 134 -6.68 2.46 13.73
CA GLY A 134 -6.48 1.48 12.66
C GLY A 134 -6.69 0.05 13.14
N ALA A 135 -6.81 -0.87 12.19
CA ALA A 135 -6.98 -2.28 12.47
C ALA A 135 -5.77 -2.86 13.25
N ILE A 136 -6.05 -3.81 14.15
CA ILE A 136 -5.01 -4.57 14.87
C ILE A 136 -4.48 -5.69 13.98
N ILE A 137 -5.37 -6.36 13.25
CA ILE A 137 -5.04 -7.42 12.30
C ILE A 137 -4.99 -6.82 10.90
N LEU A 138 -4.03 -7.25 10.08
CA LEU A 138 -3.91 -6.83 8.68
C LEU A 138 -5.24 -7.12 7.98
N GLN A 139 -5.77 -6.11 7.29
CA GLN A 139 -6.96 -6.25 6.47
C GLN A 139 -6.55 -6.22 5.00
N ASP A 140 -7.36 -6.87 4.17
CA ASP A 140 -7.30 -6.80 2.73
C ASP A 140 -8.68 -6.43 2.16
N VAL A 141 -8.69 -5.82 0.98
CA VAL A 141 -9.91 -5.44 0.29
C VAL A 141 -9.75 -5.63 -1.21
N VAL A 142 -10.72 -6.33 -1.80
CA VAL A 142 -10.86 -6.47 -3.25
C VAL A 142 -11.55 -5.23 -3.80
N LEU A 143 -10.92 -4.58 -4.76
CA LEU A 143 -11.34 -3.32 -5.37
C LEU A 143 -11.37 -3.44 -6.90
N ASP A 144 -12.36 -2.82 -7.52
CA ASP A 144 -12.52 -2.74 -8.97
C ASP A 144 -11.59 -1.65 -9.51
N VAL A 145 -10.71 -2.02 -10.43
CA VAL A 145 -9.79 -1.12 -11.11
C VAL A 145 -10.52 -0.48 -12.28
N LEU A 146 -10.60 0.86 -12.27
CA LEU A 146 -11.23 1.61 -13.34
C LEU A 146 -10.43 1.47 -14.62
N THR A 147 -11.12 1.45 -15.78
CA THR A 147 -10.46 1.39 -17.09
C THR A 147 -9.45 2.53 -17.29
N ASP A 148 -8.36 2.29 -18.02
CA ASP A 148 -7.41 3.37 -18.32
C ASP A 148 -8.13 4.51 -19.08
N GLY A 149 -7.91 5.75 -18.64
CA GLY A 149 -8.59 6.93 -19.16
C GLY A 149 -10.04 7.12 -18.68
N ALA A 150 -10.50 6.39 -17.66
CA ALA A 150 -11.81 6.62 -17.06
C ALA A 150 -11.97 8.10 -16.62
N SER A 151 -13.11 8.70 -16.93
CA SER A 151 -13.34 10.14 -16.73
C SER A 151 -13.30 10.59 -15.26
N ASN A 152 -13.61 9.68 -14.35
CA ASN A 152 -13.53 9.88 -12.89
C ASN A 152 -12.16 9.52 -12.31
N CYS A 153 -11.20 9.05 -13.13
CA CYS A 153 -9.82 8.84 -12.72
C CYS A 153 -8.97 10.05 -13.09
N ARG A 154 -8.57 10.83 -12.09
CA ARG A 154 -7.70 11.99 -12.31
C ARG A 154 -6.30 11.52 -12.69
N ASN A 155 -5.81 11.98 -13.84
CA ASN A 155 -4.45 11.74 -14.33
C ASN A 155 -4.06 10.24 -14.40
N SER A 156 -4.83 9.45 -15.17
CA SER A 156 -4.62 7.99 -15.33
C SER A 156 -3.26 7.60 -15.93
N GLN A 157 -2.50 8.58 -16.45
CA GLN A 157 -1.13 8.37 -16.89
C GLN A 157 -0.18 8.12 -15.70
N HIS A 158 -0.43 8.76 -14.56
CA HIS A 158 0.38 8.67 -13.34
C HIS A 158 -0.26 7.79 -12.26
N PHE A 159 -1.60 7.66 -12.28
CA PHE A 159 -2.34 6.93 -11.27
C PHE A 159 -3.14 5.76 -11.83
N ILE A 160 -3.30 4.74 -11.01
CA ILE A 160 -4.36 3.74 -11.11
C ILE A 160 -5.48 4.22 -10.20
N CYS A 161 -6.72 4.17 -10.67
CA CYS A 161 -7.88 4.50 -9.83
C CYS A 161 -8.74 3.26 -9.59
N THR A 162 -9.24 3.12 -8.37
CA THR A 162 -10.16 2.04 -8.01
C THR A 162 -11.46 2.61 -7.46
N PHE A 163 -12.57 1.94 -7.75
CA PHE A 163 -13.84 2.29 -7.14
C PHE A 163 -14.73 1.05 -7.00
N THR A 164 -15.05 0.69 -5.77
CA THR A 164 -16.02 -0.37 -5.46
C THR A 164 -17.04 0.17 -4.48
N THR A 165 -18.32 -0.11 -4.72
CA THR A 165 -19.39 0.39 -3.86
C THR A 165 -19.23 -0.15 -2.44
N GLY A 166 -19.09 0.73 -1.46
CA GLY A 166 -18.97 0.38 -0.04
C GLY A 166 -17.61 -0.20 0.37
N LYS A 167 -16.60 -0.16 -0.49
CA LYS A 167 -15.24 -0.67 -0.21
C LYS A 167 -14.19 0.31 -0.71
N ASP A 168 -13.18 0.58 0.11
CA ASP A 168 -12.04 1.41 -0.24
C ASP A 168 -10.89 1.18 0.74
N THR A 169 -9.71 1.68 0.40
CA THR A 169 -8.64 1.95 1.37
C THR A 169 -8.97 3.20 2.19
N CYS A 170 -8.35 3.36 3.35
CA CYS A 170 -8.69 4.48 4.23
C CYS A 170 -7.48 5.13 4.90
N ALA A 171 -7.76 6.12 5.76
CA ALA A 171 -6.73 6.82 6.49
C ALA A 171 -5.84 5.83 7.26
N GLY A 172 -4.52 5.95 7.03
CA GLY A 172 -3.53 5.02 7.56
C GLY A 172 -3.04 3.99 6.56
N ASP A 173 -3.77 3.67 5.49
CA ASP A 173 -3.30 2.70 4.49
C ASP A 173 -2.32 3.30 3.46
N SER A 174 -2.15 4.63 3.44
CA SER A 174 -1.22 5.33 2.55
C SER A 174 0.19 4.71 2.57
N GLY A 175 0.77 4.53 1.39
CA GLY A 175 2.04 3.82 1.18
C GLY A 175 1.90 2.30 1.08
N GLY A 176 0.75 1.72 1.44
CA GLY A 176 0.47 0.30 1.28
C GLY A 176 0.31 -0.11 -0.19
N PRO A 177 0.38 -1.41 -0.49
CA PRO A 177 0.39 -1.90 -1.86
C PRO A 177 -1.03 -2.08 -2.44
N LEU A 178 -1.17 -1.81 -3.74
CA LEU A 178 -2.23 -2.35 -4.58
C LEU A 178 -1.61 -3.46 -5.45
N MET A 179 -2.22 -4.64 -5.42
CA MET A 179 -1.60 -5.87 -5.93
C MET A 179 -2.55 -6.67 -6.79
N VAL A 180 -1.96 -7.43 -7.70
CA VAL A 180 -2.66 -8.44 -8.51
C VAL A 180 -1.90 -9.76 -8.43
N GLN A 181 -2.63 -10.87 -8.50
CA GLN A 181 -2.04 -12.18 -8.63
C GLN A 181 -2.04 -12.60 -10.10
N HIS A 182 -0.87 -12.96 -10.62
CA HIS A 182 -0.72 -13.53 -11.97
C HIS A 182 0.00 -14.87 -11.87
N GLY A 183 -0.72 -15.96 -12.18
CA GLY A 183 -0.26 -17.31 -11.89
C GLY A 183 -0.03 -17.51 -10.39
N ASN A 184 1.16 -17.98 -10.02
CA ASN A 184 1.52 -18.26 -8.61
C ASN A 184 2.30 -17.11 -7.94
N ARG A 185 2.27 -15.89 -8.52
CA ARG A 185 3.04 -14.75 -8.02
C ARG A 185 2.17 -13.51 -7.85
N TRP A 186 2.51 -12.73 -6.84
CA TRP A 186 1.92 -11.42 -6.58
C TRP A 186 2.77 -10.32 -7.18
N TYR A 187 2.10 -9.37 -7.80
CA TYR A 187 2.69 -8.22 -8.44
C TYR A 187 2.10 -6.94 -7.86
N GLN A 188 2.97 -6.01 -7.47
CA GLN A 188 2.56 -4.69 -7.04
C GLN A 188 2.34 -3.82 -8.27
N ILE A 189 1.09 -3.40 -8.46
CA ILE A 189 0.68 -2.53 -9.57
C ILE A 189 0.59 -1.06 -9.12
N GLY A 190 0.32 -0.82 -7.84
CA GLY A 190 0.13 0.52 -7.30
C GLY A 190 0.61 0.70 -5.86
N ILE A 191 0.69 1.96 -5.44
CA ILE A 191 0.94 2.39 -4.06
C ILE A 191 -0.21 3.30 -3.65
N ILE A 192 -0.85 3.04 -2.49
CA ILE A 192 -1.96 3.83 -1.99
C ILE A 192 -1.49 5.27 -1.76
N SER A 193 -2.02 6.23 -2.53
CA SER A 193 -1.61 7.64 -2.48
C SER A 193 -2.68 8.49 -1.80
N SER A 194 -3.83 8.65 -2.45
CA SER A 194 -4.91 9.49 -1.94
C SER A 194 -6.29 8.90 -2.20
N GLY A 195 -7.26 9.32 -1.39
CA GLY A 195 -8.64 8.87 -1.49
C GLY A 195 -9.57 9.90 -0.84
N PRO A 196 -10.89 9.65 -0.88
CA PRO A 196 -11.85 10.49 -0.18
C PRO A 196 -11.61 10.47 1.34
N ILE A 197 -12.02 11.54 2.01
CA ILE A 197 -12.01 11.60 3.50
C ILE A 197 -12.94 10.50 4.07
N ASP A 198 -14.10 10.34 3.43
CA ASP A 198 -15.08 9.31 3.72
C ASP A 198 -14.87 8.10 2.80
N CYS A 199 -14.09 7.14 3.29
CA CYS A 199 -13.62 5.98 2.55
C CYS A 199 -14.80 5.10 2.11
N GLY A 200 -14.86 4.72 0.82
CA GLY A 200 -15.88 3.81 0.29
C GLY A 200 -17.27 4.45 0.09
N ILE A 201 -17.38 5.78 0.15
CA ILE A 201 -18.64 6.54 0.01
C ILE A 201 -18.55 7.52 -1.19
N ASN A 202 -19.70 7.98 -1.68
CA ASN A 202 -19.84 9.10 -2.61
C ASN A 202 -19.26 8.91 -4.02
N ASN A 203 -19.13 7.68 -4.51
CA ASN A 203 -18.67 7.40 -5.87
C ASN A 203 -17.30 8.03 -6.21
N THR A 204 -16.47 8.28 -5.20
CA THR A 204 -15.16 8.91 -5.37
C THR A 204 -14.10 7.82 -5.42
N PRO A 205 -13.33 7.69 -6.52
CA PRO A 205 -12.30 6.68 -6.63
C PRO A 205 -11.12 6.94 -5.68
N GLY A 206 -10.54 5.86 -5.15
CA GLY A 206 -9.20 5.87 -4.58
C GLY A 206 -8.15 5.99 -5.70
N THR A 207 -7.02 6.62 -5.42
CA THR A 207 -5.92 6.86 -6.35
C THR A 207 -4.62 6.26 -5.84
N TYR A 208 -3.92 5.58 -6.74
CA TYR A 208 -2.74 4.80 -6.44
C TYR A 208 -1.64 5.16 -7.42
N THR A 209 -0.43 5.44 -6.93
CA THR A 209 0.73 5.72 -7.80
C THR A 209 1.01 4.50 -8.67
N ARG A 210 1.04 4.68 -10.01
CA ARG A 210 1.20 3.60 -10.99
C ARG A 210 2.65 3.08 -11.00
N VAL A 211 2.91 1.99 -10.28
CA VAL A 211 4.27 1.41 -10.11
C VAL A 211 5.01 1.17 -11.43
N PRO A 212 4.38 0.66 -12.51
CA PRO A 212 5.06 0.48 -13.79
C PRO A 212 5.75 1.73 -14.35
N LYS A 213 5.23 2.94 -14.05
CA LYS A 213 5.85 4.21 -14.48
C LYS A 213 7.17 4.51 -13.78
N HIS A 214 7.42 3.87 -12.64
CA HIS A 214 8.59 4.15 -11.82
C HIS A 214 9.63 3.02 -11.82
N LEU A 215 9.44 1.95 -12.60
CA LEU A 215 10.40 0.82 -12.66
C LEU A 215 11.84 1.26 -12.95
N THR A 216 12.02 2.20 -13.88
CA THR A 216 13.36 2.76 -14.19
C THR A 216 13.94 3.52 -13.01
N TRP A 217 13.12 4.31 -12.31
CA TRP A 217 13.55 5.07 -11.14
C TRP A 217 13.88 4.13 -9.97
N ILE A 218 13.04 3.13 -9.71
CA ILE A 218 13.28 2.09 -8.71
C ILE A 218 14.62 1.41 -9.03
N ALA A 219 14.80 0.87 -10.24
CA ALA A 219 16.00 0.14 -10.62
C ALA A 219 17.30 0.97 -10.59
N ARG A 220 17.23 2.31 -10.74
CA ARG A 220 18.38 3.21 -10.60
C ARG A 220 18.78 3.43 -9.15
N ASN A 221 17.80 3.38 -8.23
CA ASN A 221 18.00 3.69 -6.82
C ASN A 221 18.11 2.43 -5.94
N THR A 222 17.72 1.24 -6.42
CA THR A 222 17.83 -0.02 -5.67
C THR A 222 19.04 -0.87 -6.09
N ARG A 223 20.05 -0.29 -6.74
CA ARG A 223 21.21 -1.06 -7.20
C ARG A 223 22.04 -1.58 -6.01
N PHE A 224 22.15 -2.90 -5.94
CA PHE A 224 23.20 -3.64 -5.25
C PHE A 224 24.58 -3.35 -5.88
#